data_AF-A0A519SWY7-F1
#
_entry.id   AF-A0A519SWY7-F1
#
_cell.length_a   1.000
_cell.length_b   1.000
_cell.length_c   1.000
_cell.angle_alpha   90.00
_cell.angle_beta   90.00
_cell.angle_gamma   90.00
#
_symmetry.space_group_name_H-M   'P 1'
#
loop_
_entity.id
_entity.type
_entity.pdbx_description
1 polymer ?
#
loop_
_entity_poly.entity_id
_entity_poly.type
_entity_poly.pdbx_seq_one_letter_code
_entity_poly.pdbx_strand_id
1 'polypeptide(L)'
;MINRLIAFFSNKPSTDNLQANNQNVPVPIEEKDSNQYPSFTNLSEHQIDAFIDAEVNKRVLNKQTIEIERPDHFLKEAAKLIVLHQQGSTSLIQRKLKLGYNRAGKIIDQLEEIGVVGSFEGSKAREVYITTEEQLEMVFNGRLQSLSPEREYFVREILPSKLAVIEQRVAEIKIAQQHEQTELVKAQIRNEFLIKEEQKREEYQLQELKQQVLKEMIANGEIINLITSNDRMPIPQAVKDMVWNRDGGQCVICGGNQKLEFDHIIPHAKGGAATYRNIQLLCEPCNRSKSDKIGL
;
A
#
# COMPACT_ATOMS: atom_id res chain seq x y z
N MET A 1 -7.92 -11.82 18.44
CA MET A 1 -8.18 -13.23 18.05
C MET A 1 -9.18 -13.24 16.91
N ILE A 2 -8.67 -13.23 15.68
CA ILE A 2 -9.42 -13.10 14.43
C ILE A 2 -9.90 -14.51 14.03
N ASN A 3 -11.21 -14.73 14.02
CA ASN A 3 -11.81 -16.02 13.64
C ASN A 3 -12.31 -16.00 12.19
N ARG A 4 -11.63 -16.79 11.37
CA ARG A 4 -12.13 -17.74 10.35
C ARG A 4 -13.18 -17.25 9.35
N LEU A 5 -12.70 -16.94 8.14
CA LEU A 5 -13.44 -16.85 6.88
C LEU A 5 -13.15 -18.10 6.02
N ILE A 6 -14.02 -19.11 6.10
CA ILE A 6 -14.21 -20.15 5.07
C ILE A 6 -15.71 -20.46 5.04
N ALA A 7 -16.32 -20.31 3.86
CA ALA A 7 -17.51 -20.99 3.32
C ALA A 7 -18.46 -20.00 2.63
N PHE A 8 -18.44 -19.94 1.29
CA PHE A 8 -19.60 -19.53 0.47
C PHE A 8 -19.41 -19.99 -0.98
N PHE A 9 -19.49 -21.31 -1.21
CA PHE A 9 -19.81 -21.88 -2.51
C PHE A 9 -21.00 -22.81 -2.32
N SER A 10 -22.21 -22.30 -2.55
CA SER A 10 -23.41 -23.06 -2.90
C SER A 10 -24.55 -22.07 -3.13
N ASN A 11 -24.81 -21.73 -4.39
CA ASN A 11 -26.14 -21.34 -4.86
C ASN A 11 -26.16 -21.44 -6.39
N LYS A 12 -26.72 -22.54 -6.89
CA LYS A 12 -27.25 -22.63 -8.27
C LYS A 12 -28.54 -21.83 -8.34
N PRO A 13 -28.80 -21.05 -9.39
CA PRO A 13 -30.16 -20.72 -9.79
C PRO A 13 -30.68 -21.69 -10.84
N SER A 14 -31.95 -22.00 -10.66
CA SER A 14 -32.86 -22.89 -11.36
C SER A 14 -33.14 -22.49 -12.81
N THR A 15 -33.39 -23.53 -13.61
CA THR A 15 -34.08 -23.51 -14.89
C THR A 15 -35.54 -23.07 -14.69
N ASP A 16 -36.00 -22.04 -15.41
CA ASP A 16 -37.23 -22.09 -16.21
C ASP A 16 -37.57 -20.72 -16.83
N ASN A 17 -37.84 -20.79 -18.13
CA ASN A 17 -38.67 -19.91 -18.96
C ASN A 17 -38.28 -18.44 -19.20
N LEU A 18 -37.72 -18.21 -20.39
CA LEU A 18 -38.25 -17.24 -21.36
C LEU A 18 -37.97 -17.76 -22.78
N GLN A 19 -38.90 -18.57 -23.30
CA GLN A 19 -39.07 -18.75 -24.73
C GLN A 19 -39.80 -17.51 -25.27
N ALA A 20 -39.14 -16.72 -26.12
CA ALA A 20 -39.78 -16.03 -27.23
C ALA A 20 -38.70 -15.43 -28.16
N ASN A 21 -38.61 -16.02 -29.35
CA ASN A 21 -38.36 -15.39 -30.64
C ASN A 21 -37.18 -14.41 -30.76
N ASN A 22 -36.11 -14.86 -31.42
CA ASN A 22 -35.72 -14.14 -32.64
C ASN A 22 -35.14 -15.10 -33.69
N GLN A 23 -35.71 -15.00 -34.88
CA GLN A 23 -35.38 -15.81 -36.05
C GLN A 23 -33.92 -15.53 -36.44
N ASN A 24 -33.03 -16.49 -36.22
CA ASN A 24 -31.70 -16.49 -36.83
C ASN A 24 -31.87 -16.78 -38.32
N VAL A 25 -32.07 -15.72 -39.10
CA VAL A 25 -31.74 -15.73 -40.52
C VAL A 25 -30.23 -15.98 -40.61
N PRO A 26 -29.75 -17.01 -41.33
CA PRO A 26 -28.33 -17.19 -41.56
C PRO A 26 -27.82 -15.95 -42.31
N VAL A 27 -26.97 -15.16 -41.65
CA VAL A 27 -26.20 -14.12 -42.34
C VAL A 27 -25.34 -14.87 -43.36
N PRO A 28 -25.40 -14.53 -44.65
CA PRO A 28 -24.50 -15.11 -45.64
C PRO A 28 -23.07 -14.87 -45.17
N ILE A 29 -22.34 -15.96 -44.94
CA ILE A 29 -20.90 -15.90 -44.80
C ILE A 29 -20.43 -15.49 -46.18
N GLU A 30 -20.14 -14.21 -46.39
CA GLU A 30 -19.35 -13.79 -47.54
C GLU A 30 -18.04 -14.58 -47.47
N GLU A 31 -17.92 -15.55 -48.38
CA GLU A 31 -16.67 -16.22 -48.69
C GLU A 31 -15.67 -15.14 -49.12
N LYS A 32 -14.96 -14.59 -48.15
CA LYS A 32 -13.79 -13.77 -48.43
C LYS A 32 -12.74 -14.69 -49.00
N ASP A 33 -12.43 -14.45 -50.28
CA ASP A 33 -11.40 -15.11 -51.06
C ASP A 33 -10.21 -15.55 -50.20
N SER A 34 -10.00 -16.86 -50.14
CA SER A 34 -8.99 -17.57 -49.37
C SER A 34 -7.54 -17.31 -49.83
N ASN A 35 -7.28 -16.22 -50.56
CA ASN A 35 -6.04 -16.03 -51.31
C ASN A 35 -5.39 -14.64 -51.18
N GLN A 36 -5.70 -13.87 -50.12
CA GLN A 36 -5.08 -12.55 -49.90
C GLN A 36 -4.20 -12.46 -48.64
N TYR A 37 -3.49 -13.54 -48.30
CA TYR A 37 -2.38 -13.46 -47.36
C TYR A 37 -1.14 -14.15 -47.96
N PRO A 38 0.01 -13.46 -48.09
CA PRO A 38 1.24 -14.11 -48.52
C PRO A 38 1.57 -15.20 -47.50
N SER A 39 1.96 -16.38 -48.00
CA SER A 39 2.29 -17.53 -47.16
C SER A 39 3.59 -17.25 -46.39
N PHE A 40 3.47 -16.63 -45.21
CA PHE A 40 4.55 -16.55 -44.23
C PHE A 40 4.83 -17.96 -43.73
N THR A 41 5.70 -18.68 -44.43
CA THR A 41 5.99 -20.09 -44.15
C THR A 41 7.20 -20.28 -43.25
N ASN A 42 8.08 -19.30 -43.07
CA ASN A 42 9.30 -19.51 -42.30
C ASN A 42 9.75 -18.24 -41.55
N LEU A 43 9.38 -18.14 -40.26
CA LEU A 43 10.15 -17.31 -39.33
C LEU A 43 11.49 -18.00 -39.07
N SER A 44 12.59 -17.25 -39.12
CA SER A 44 13.90 -17.78 -38.71
C SER A 44 13.88 -18.14 -37.22
N GLU A 45 14.70 -19.10 -36.81
CA GLU A 45 14.85 -19.51 -35.40
C GLU A 45 15.15 -18.30 -34.49
N HIS A 46 16.03 -17.40 -34.95
CA HIS A 46 16.32 -16.14 -34.25
C HIS A 46 15.10 -15.22 -34.09
N GLN A 47 14.20 -15.14 -35.10
CA GLN A 47 12.98 -14.34 -34.98
C GLN A 47 11.99 -14.98 -34.00
N ILE A 48 11.89 -16.32 -34.00
CA ILE A 48 11.06 -17.06 -33.05
C ILE A 48 11.56 -16.81 -31.63
N ASP A 49 12.87 -16.93 -31.38
CA ASP A 49 13.47 -16.69 -30.08
C ASP A 49 13.27 -15.25 -29.61
N ALA A 50 13.45 -14.26 -30.50
CA ALA A 50 13.17 -12.86 -30.18
C ALA A 50 11.71 -12.62 -29.77
N PHE A 51 10.75 -13.30 -30.43
CA PHE A 51 9.34 -13.21 -30.05
C PHE A 51 9.04 -13.93 -28.73
N ILE A 52 9.68 -15.08 -28.46
CA ILE A 52 9.61 -15.78 -27.18
C ILE A 52 10.14 -14.88 -26.06
N ASP A 53 11.31 -14.25 -26.25
CA ASP A 53 11.91 -13.34 -25.27
C ASP A 53 11.01 -12.14 -24.99
N ALA A 54 10.43 -11.55 -26.04
CA ALA A 54 9.47 -10.46 -25.91
C ALA A 54 8.21 -10.90 -25.12
N GLU A 55 7.72 -12.12 -25.35
CA GLU A 55 6.56 -12.68 -24.66
C GLU A 55 6.87 -13.03 -23.20
N VAL A 56 8.05 -13.60 -22.92
CA VAL A 56 8.55 -13.83 -21.55
C VAL A 56 8.62 -12.50 -20.80
N ASN A 57 9.26 -11.48 -21.39
CA ASN A 57 9.38 -10.16 -20.78
C ASN A 57 8.01 -9.52 -20.52
N LYS A 58 7.07 -9.61 -21.47
CA LYS A 58 5.68 -9.13 -21.33
C LYS A 58 5.00 -9.76 -20.11
N ARG A 59 5.11 -11.09 -19.95
CA ARG A 59 4.51 -11.85 -18.84
C ARG A 59 5.21 -11.66 -17.50
N VAL A 60 6.53 -11.50 -17.49
CA VAL A 60 7.31 -11.17 -16.27
C VAL A 60 6.90 -9.80 -15.75
N LEU A 61 6.83 -8.80 -16.62
CA LEU A 61 6.47 -7.43 -16.26
C LEU A 61 5.02 -7.26 -15.80
N ASN A 62 4.19 -8.32 -15.91
CA ASN A 62 2.78 -8.30 -15.59
C ASN A 62 2.05 -7.10 -16.23
N LYS A 63 2.56 -6.61 -17.37
CA LYS A 63 1.86 -5.65 -18.19
C LYS A 63 0.66 -6.41 -18.72
N GLN A 64 -0.50 -6.23 -18.09
CA GLN A 64 -1.77 -6.34 -18.79
C GLN A 64 -1.65 -5.35 -19.96
N THR A 65 -1.18 -5.84 -21.09
CA THR A 65 -1.54 -5.25 -22.36
C THR A 65 -3.03 -5.44 -22.41
N ILE A 66 -3.73 -4.36 -22.09
CA ILE A 66 -5.15 -4.24 -22.37
C ILE A 66 -5.19 -4.17 -23.89
N GLU A 67 -5.25 -5.36 -24.49
CA GLU A 67 -5.44 -5.53 -25.92
C GLU A 67 -6.91 -5.23 -26.15
N ILE A 68 -7.19 -4.02 -26.63
CA ILE A 68 -8.54 -3.72 -27.09
C ILE A 68 -8.77 -4.64 -28.29
N GLU A 69 -9.65 -5.65 -28.15
CA GLU A 69 -9.91 -6.64 -29.21
C GLU A 69 -10.27 -5.98 -30.56
N ARG A 70 -10.91 -4.80 -30.51
CA ARG A 70 -11.25 -3.97 -31.67
C ARG A 70 -11.21 -2.48 -31.34
N PRO A 71 -10.05 -1.81 -31.48
CA PRO A 71 -9.94 -0.38 -31.23
C PRO A 71 -10.72 0.40 -32.30
N ASP A 72 -11.43 1.45 -31.90
CA ASP A 72 -12.03 2.37 -32.87
C ASP A 72 -10.92 3.03 -33.71
N HIS A 73 -11.15 3.21 -35.00
CA HIS A 73 -10.20 3.88 -35.91
C HIS A 73 -9.79 5.28 -35.40
N PHE A 74 -10.69 5.98 -34.72
CA PHE A 74 -10.44 7.31 -34.17
C PHE A 74 -9.85 7.31 -32.76
N LEU A 75 -9.60 6.14 -32.15
CA LEU A 75 -9.17 6.04 -30.75
C LEU A 75 -7.88 6.83 -30.47
N LYS A 76 -6.87 6.71 -31.34
CA LYS A 76 -5.59 7.42 -31.17
C LYS A 76 -5.76 8.94 -31.33
N GLU A 77 -6.56 9.37 -32.29
CA GLU A 77 -6.85 10.79 -32.52
C GLU A 77 -7.66 11.40 -31.36
N ALA A 78 -8.65 10.66 -30.84
CA ALA A 78 -9.42 11.05 -29.68
C ALA A 78 -8.55 11.17 -28.42
N ALA A 79 -7.61 10.25 -28.22
CA ALA A 79 -6.66 10.30 -27.12
C ALA A 79 -5.78 11.56 -27.19
N LYS A 80 -5.25 11.88 -28.37
CA LYS A 80 -4.48 13.12 -28.60
C LYS A 80 -5.29 14.36 -28.27
N LEU A 81 -6.56 14.41 -28.68
CA LEU A 81 -7.45 15.53 -28.36
C LEU A 81 -7.71 15.68 -26.86
N ILE A 82 -7.90 14.57 -26.16
CA ILE A 82 -8.10 14.58 -24.70
C ILE A 82 -6.84 15.07 -23.98
N VAL A 83 -5.66 14.60 -24.38
CA VAL A 83 -4.38 15.05 -23.79
C VAL A 83 -4.10 16.51 -24.15
N LEU A 84 -4.40 16.95 -25.37
CA LEU A 84 -4.21 18.34 -25.77
C LEU A 84 -5.11 19.30 -24.97
N HIS A 85 -6.37 18.93 -24.76
CA HIS A 85 -7.35 19.77 -24.09
C HIS A 85 -7.47 19.54 -22.58
N GLN A 86 -6.82 18.49 -22.06
CA GLN A 86 -6.89 18.05 -20.65
C GLN A 86 -8.33 17.92 -20.14
N GLN A 87 -9.24 17.40 -21.00
CA GLN A 87 -10.66 17.23 -20.71
C GLN A 87 -11.18 15.87 -21.23
N GLY A 88 -11.47 14.92 -20.34
CA GLY A 88 -12.00 13.60 -20.70
C GLY A 88 -13.52 13.55 -20.88
N SER A 89 -14.11 14.41 -21.72
CA SER A 89 -15.57 14.43 -21.94
C SER A 89 -16.00 13.82 -23.28
N THR A 90 -17.09 13.06 -23.27
CA THR A 90 -17.69 12.46 -24.48
C THR A 90 -18.10 13.53 -25.50
N SER A 91 -18.63 14.66 -25.02
CA SER A 91 -19.06 15.79 -25.84
C SER A 91 -17.91 16.54 -26.52
N LEU A 92 -16.69 16.50 -25.97
CA LEU A 92 -15.49 17.04 -26.63
C LEU A 92 -15.15 16.22 -27.86
N ILE A 93 -15.04 14.89 -27.72
CA ILE A 93 -14.75 13.96 -28.82
C ILE A 93 -15.86 14.03 -29.89
N GLN A 94 -17.12 14.04 -29.46
CA GLN A 94 -18.27 14.13 -30.36
C GLN A 94 -18.15 15.34 -31.30
N ARG A 95 -17.88 16.53 -30.76
CA ARG A 95 -17.81 17.77 -31.54
C ARG A 95 -16.54 17.87 -32.39
N LYS A 96 -15.38 17.47 -31.85
CA LYS A 96 -14.08 17.60 -32.53
C LYS A 96 -13.91 16.58 -33.66
N LEU A 97 -14.34 15.33 -33.46
CA LEU A 97 -14.21 14.26 -34.44
C LEU A 97 -15.50 14.02 -35.25
N LYS A 98 -16.55 14.84 -35.05
CA LYS A 98 -17.84 14.75 -35.75
C LYS A 98 -18.47 13.36 -35.66
N LEU A 99 -18.41 12.75 -34.48
CA LEU A 99 -18.93 11.41 -34.21
C LEU A 99 -20.31 11.48 -33.57
N GLY A 100 -21.10 10.41 -33.72
CA GLY A 100 -22.33 10.25 -32.93
C GLY A 100 -22.02 10.05 -31.44
N TYR A 101 -22.92 10.49 -30.55
CA TYR A 101 -22.72 10.46 -29.10
C TYR A 101 -22.35 9.05 -28.58
N ASN A 102 -23.06 8.02 -29.03
CA ASN A 102 -22.80 6.63 -28.63
C ASN A 102 -21.40 6.13 -29.02
N ARG A 103 -20.90 6.54 -30.19
CA ARG A 103 -19.55 6.17 -30.64
C ARG A 103 -18.48 6.93 -29.86
N ALA A 104 -18.70 8.21 -29.60
CA ALA A 104 -17.80 9.00 -28.74
C ALA A 104 -17.75 8.46 -27.30
N GLY A 105 -18.89 7.97 -26.78
CA GLY A 105 -18.96 7.25 -25.50
C GLY A 105 -18.07 6.00 -25.48
N LYS A 106 -18.25 5.11 -26.48
CA LYS A 106 -17.42 3.90 -26.61
C LYS A 106 -15.93 4.20 -26.72
N ILE A 107 -15.54 5.27 -27.42
CA ILE A 107 -14.15 5.70 -27.51
C ILE A 107 -13.63 6.14 -26.13
N ILE A 108 -14.41 6.90 -25.36
CA ILE A 108 -14.07 7.28 -23.98
C ILE A 108 -13.88 6.05 -23.09
N ASP A 109 -14.76 5.05 -23.22
CA ASP A 109 -14.66 3.81 -22.45
C ASP A 109 -13.38 3.03 -22.82
N GLN A 110 -13.05 2.95 -24.12
CA GLN A 110 -11.79 2.36 -24.59
C GLN A 110 -10.56 3.13 -24.05
N LEU A 111 -10.64 4.45 -23.92
CA LEU A 111 -9.57 5.27 -23.35
C LEU A 111 -9.41 5.09 -21.84
N GLU A 112 -10.50 4.81 -21.11
CA GLU A 112 -10.44 4.39 -19.71
C GLU A 112 -9.75 3.03 -19.59
N GLU A 113 -10.13 2.09 -20.46
CA GLU A 113 -9.54 0.75 -20.50
C GLU A 113 -8.03 0.84 -20.69
N ILE A 114 -7.53 1.67 -21.62
CA ILE A 114 -6.08 1.86 -21.81
C ILE A 114 -5.43 2.82 -20.81
N GLY A 115 -6.15 3.28 -19.78
CA GLY A 115 -5.62 4.11 -18.69
C GLY A 115 -5.23 5.53 -19.11
N VAL A 116 -5.81 6.05 -20.19
CA VAL A 116 -5.62 7.45 -20.61
C VAL A 116 -6.52 8.38 -19.80
N VAL A 117 -7.73 7.92 -19.47
CA VAL A 117 -8.70 8.65 -18.62
C VAL A 117 -9.12 7.81 -17.42
N GLY A 118 -9.55 8.48 -16.36
CA GLY A 118 -10.09 7.86 -15.14
C GLY A 118 -11.51 7.33 -15.30
N SER A 119 -12.05 6.79 -14.21
CA SER A 119 -13.38 6.18 -14.22
C SER A 119 -14.53 7.16 -14.39
N PHE A 120 -15.69 6.61 -14.73
CA PHE A 120 -16.91 7.39 -14.93
C PHE A 120 -17.42 8.03 -13.62
N GLU A 121 -17.43 9.36 -13.57
CA GLU A 121 -17.95 10.15 -12.44
C GLU A 121 -19.29 10.85 -12.78
N GLY A 122 -20.26 10.11 -13.30
CA GLY A 122 -21.60 10.64 -13.56
C GLY A 122 -21.62 11.70 -14.67
N SER A 123 -22.02 12.94 -14.35
CA SER A 123 -22.17 14.02 -15.33
C SER A 123 -20.90 14.82 -15.60
N LYS A 124 -19.82 14.57 -14.84
CA LYS A 124 -18.54 15.28 -14.99
C LYS A 124 -17.66 14.65 -16.07
N ALA A 125 -16.76 15.47 -16.61
CA ALA A 125 -15.70 14.97 -17.48
C ALA A 125 -14.76 14.05 -16.67
N ARG A 126 -14.27 12.98 -17.30
CA ARG A 126 -13.32 12.06 -16.69
C ARG A 126 -11.97 12.74 -16.50
N GLU A 127 -11.29 12.40 -15.41
CA GLU A 127 -9.92 12.84 -15.16
C GLU A 127 -8.98 12.32 -16.26
N VAL A 128 -7.99 13.11 -16.64
CA VAL A 128 -7.01 12.74 -17.67
C VAL A 128 -5.69 12.43 -16.96
N TYR A 129 -5.21 11.19 -17.07
CA TYR A 129 -3.98 10.76 -16.38
C TYR A 129 -2.72 11.05 -17.19
N ILE A 130 -2.85 11.26 -18.50
CA ILE A 130 -1.74 11.48 -19.41
C ILE A 130 -1.65 12.97 -19.76
N THR A 131 -0.51 13.57 -19.46
CA THR A 131 -0.32 15.02 -19.62
C THR A 131 0.51 15.40 -20.85
N THR A 132 1.24 14.44 -21.43
CA THR A 132 2.14 14.68 -22.56
C THR A 132 1.90 13.71 -23.71
N GLU A 133 2.19 14.15 -24.93
CA GLU A 133 2.10 13.29 -26.12
C GLU A 133 3.12 12.14 -26.07
N GLU A 134 4.30 12.37 -25.47
CA GLU A 134 5.31 11.32 -25.26
C GLU A 134 4.79 10.18 -24.36
N GLN A 135 4.17 10.51 -23.23
CA GLN A 135 3.53 9.51 -22.36
C GLN A 135 2.40 8.78 -23.10
N LEU A 136 1.62 9.49 -23.92
CA LEU A 136 0.57 8.89 -24.74
C LEU A 136 1.16 7.90 -25.75
N GLU A 137 2.25 8.25 -26.42
CA GLU A 137 2.94 7.35 -27.33
C GLU A 137 3.49 6.12 -26.60
N MET A 138 4.01 6.24 -25.38
CA MET A 138 4.42 5.08 -24.59
C MET A 138 3.25 4.14 -24.26
N VAL A 139 2.07 4.69 -23.93
CA VAL A 139 0.84 3.92 -23.67
C VAL A 139 0.41 3.17 -24.93
N PHE A 140 0.39 3.83 -26.09
CA PHE A 140 0.01 3.22 -27.36
C PHE A 140 1.06 2.23 -27.89
N ASN A 141 2.35 2.54 -27.79
CA ASN A 141 3.45 1.65 -28.20
C ASN A 141 3.48 0.38 -27.34
N GLY A 142 3.00 0.43 -26.10
CA GLY A 142 2.86 -0.73 -25.22
C GLY A 142 1.56 -1.52 -25.40
N ARG A 143 0.51 -0.99 -26.06
CA ARG A 143 -0.86 -1.57 -26.02
C ARG A 143 -1.57 -1.68 -27.38
N LEU A 144 -1.16 -0.91 -28.38
CA LEU A 144 -1.75 -0.85 -29.72
C LEU A 144 -0.65 -1.01 -30.77
N GLN A 145 -0.04 -2.19 -30.80
CA GLN A 145 0.57 -2.66 -32.05
C GLN A 145 -0.53 -3.39 -32.81
N SER A 146 -0.92 -2.88 -33.99
CA SER A 146 -1.40 -3.79 -35.02
C SER A 146 -0.35 -4.88 -35.12
N LEU A 147 -0.68 -6.12 -34.76
CA LEU A 147 0.28 -7.22 -34.81
C LEU A 147 0.90 -7.21 -36.20
N SER A 148 2.24 -7.12 -36.29
CA SER A 148 2.88 -7.30 -37.59
C SER A 148 2.48 -8.68 -38.12
N PRO A 149 2.36 -8.87 -39.44
CA PRO A 149 1.99 -10.18 -40.00
C PRO A 149 2.84 -11.34 -39.43
N GLU A 150 4.12 -11.09 -39.16
CA GLU A 150 5.05 -12.00 -38.52
C GLU A 150 4.65 -12.35 -37.08
N ARG A 151 4.21 -11.35 -36.31
CA ARG A 151 3.79 -11.54 -34.93
C ARG A 151 2.43 -12.21 -34.85
N GLU A 152 1.51 -11.90 -35.75
CA GLU A 152 0.21 -12.58 -35.85
C GLU A 152 0.41 -14.07 -36.16
N TYR A 153 1.29 -14.40 -37.10
CA TYR A 153 1.67 -15.78 -37.40
C TYR A 153 2.32 -16.47 -36.18
N PHE A 154 3.26 -15.82 -35.50
CA PHE A 154 3.86 -16.37 -34.27
C PHE A 154 2.81 -16.67 -33.21
N VAL A 155 1.89 -15.75 -32.95
CA VAL A 155 0.84 -15.91 -31.92
C VAL A 155 -0.14 -17.05 -32.27
N ARG A 156 -0.56 -17.15 -33.53
CA ARG A 156 -1.52 -18.19 -33.95
C ARG A 156 -0.90 -19.57 -34.05
N GLU A 157 0.26 -19.69 -34.68
CA GLU A 157 0.78 -20.98 -35.14
C GLU A 157 1.94 -21.51 -34.26
N ILE A 158 2.74 -20.63 -33.64
CA ILE A 158 3.96 -21.04 -32.91
C ILE A 158 3.77 -20.98 -31.39
N LEU A 159 3.20 -19.90 -30.89
CA LEU A 159 3.05 -19.62 -29.46
C LEU A 159 2.37 -20.77 -28.67
N PRO A 160 1.29 -21.41 -29.16
CA PRO A 160 0.67 -22.52 -28.43
C PRO A 160 1.65 -23.66 -28.13
N SER A 161 2.57 -23.96 -29.06
CA SER A 161 3.58 -25.01 -28.89
C SER A 161 4.74 -24.62 -27.97
N LYS A 162 5.01 -23.31 -27.82
CA LYS A 162 6.12 -22.76 -27.02
C LYS A 162 5.69 -22.28 -25.64
N LEU A 163 4.39 -22.36 -25.33
CA LEU A 163 3.80 -21.82 -24.10
C LEU A 163 4.46 -22.38 -22.83
N ALA A 164 4.68 -23.70 -22.77
CA ALA A 164 5.31 -24.34 -21.61
C ALA A 164 6.74 -23.83 -21.35
N VAL A 165 7.52 -23.61 -22.42
CA VAL A 165 8.88 -23.06 -22.33
C VAL A 165 8.86 -21.62 -21.84
N ILE A 166 7.92 -20.81 -22.36
CA ILE A 166 7.73 -19.43 -21.93
C ILE A 166 7.34 -19.38 -20.44
N GLU A 167 6.39 -20.21 -20.01
CA GLU A 167 5.94 -20.26 -18.62
C GLU A 167 7.05 -20.67 -17.67
N GLN A 168 7.86 -21.66 -18.04
CA GLN A 168 9.02 -22.06 -17.27
C GLN A 168 10.02 -20.90 -17.11
N ARG A 169 10.40 -20.23 -18.21
CA ARG A 169 11.32 -19.09 -18.18
C ARG A 169 10.79 -17.93 -17.33
N VAL A 170 9.49 -17.65 -17.45
CA VAL A 170 8.81 -16.63 -16.63
C VAL A 170 8.89 -16.99 -15.15
N ALA A 171 8.66 -18.27 -14.78
CA ALA A 171 8.75 -18.73 -13.40
C ALA A 171 10.17 -18.60 -12.84
N GLU A 172 11.19 -19.01 -13.61
CA GLU A 172 12.60 -18.89 -13.23
C GLU A 172 13.00 -17.44 -12.95
N ILE A 173 12.62 -16.51 -13.84
CA ILE A 173 12.90 -15.08 -13.67
C ILE A 173 12.19 -14.53 -12.42
N LYS A 174 10.92 -14.88 -12.20
CA LYS A 174 10.18 -14.43 -11.01
C LYS A 174 10.80 -14.94 -9.72
N ILE A 175 11.23 -16.21 -9.69
CA ILE A 175 11.92 -16.80 -8.53
C ILE A 175 13.24 -16.08 -8.27
N ALA A 176 14.04 -15.83 -9.32
CA ALA A 176 15.29 -15.10 -9.20
C ALA A 176 15.09 -13.67 -8.65
N GLN A 177 14.10 -12.94 -9.19
CA GLN A 177 13.73 -11.60 -8.71
C GLN A 177 13.27 -11.62 -7.25
N GLN A 178 12.45 -12.59 -6.87
CA GLN A 178 11.97 -12.73 -5.50
C GLN A 178 13.13 -13.03 -4.53
N HIS A 179 14.06 -13.90 -4.94
CA HIS A 179 15.24 -14.21 -4.15
C HIS A 179 16.13 -12.97 -3.98
N GLU A 180 16.42 -12.25 -5.06
CA GLU A 180 17.19 -11.00 -5.02
C GLU A 180 16.55 -9.95 -4.09
N GLN A 181 15.25 -9.71 -4.24
CA GLN A 181 14.50 -8.81 -3.35
C GLN A 181 14.58 -9.24 -1.88
N THR A 182 14.46 -10.55 -1.62
CA THR A 182 14.55 -11.09 -0.26
C THR A 182 15.93 -10.84 0.35
N GLU A 183 17.01 -11.04 -0.40
CA GLU A 183 18.37 -10.79 0.06
C GLU A 183 18.65 -9.30 0.30
N LEU A 184 18.11 -8.42 -0.55
CA LEU A 184 18.17 -6.97 -0.34
C LEU A 184 17.45 -6.54 0.94
N VAL A 185 16.23 -7.02 1.17
CA VAL A 185 15.46 -6.71 2.39
C VAL A 185 16.18 -7.23 3.63
N LYS A 186 16.73 -8.45 3.58
CA LYS A 186 17.56 -8.98 4.68
C LYS A 186 18.80 -8.13 4.94
N ALA A 187 19.47 -7.64 3.90
CA ALA A 187 20.63 -6.76 4.05
C ALA A 187 20.22 -5.41 4.68
N GLN A 188 19.10 -4.82 4.25
CA GLN A 188 18.55 -3.59 4.83
C GLN A 188 18.24 -3.75 6.32
N ILE A 189 17.51 -4.82 6.70
CA ILE A 189 17.17 -5.09 8.10
C ILE A 189 18.42 -5.28 8.96
N ARG A 190 19.43 -6.01 8.44
CA ARG A 190 20.72 -6.18 9.13
C ARG A 190 21.41 -4.85 9.38
N ASN A 191 21.49 -3.99 8.37
CA ASN A 191 22.12 -2.68 8.51
C ASN A 191 21.36 -1.78 9.49
N GLU A 192 20.03 -1.78 9.43
CA GLU A 192 19.20 -1.01 10.38
C GLU A 192 19.42 -1.46 11.83
N PHE A 193 19.51 -2.78 12.06
CA PHE A 193 19.78 -3.33 13.38
C PHE A 193 21.15 -2.88 13.90
N LEU A 194 22.20 -2.95 13.07
CA LEU A 194 23.55 -2.51 13.43
C LEU A 194 23.59 -1.02 13.79
N ILE A 195 22.94 -0.16 13.00
CA ILE A 195 22.85 1.28 13.27
C ILE A 195 22.15 1.53 14.61
N LYS A 196 21.04 0.85 14.88
CA LYS A 196 20.32 1.00 16.16
C LYS A 196 21.15 0.55 17.36
N GLU A 197 21.91 -0.54 17.23
CA GLU A 197 22.82 -0.97 18.29
C GLU A 197 23.94 0.04 18.54
N GLU A 198 24.50 0.63 17.48
CA GLU A 198 25.52 1.67 17.59
C GLU A 198 25.00 2.93 18.27
N GLN A 199 23.84 3.44 17.83
CA GLN A 199 23.18 4.60 18.46
C GLN A 199 22.94 4.38 19.95
N LYS A 200 22.46 3.18 20.34
CA LYS A 200 22.23 2.86 21.75
C LYS A 200 23.53 2.85 22.55
N ARG A 201 24.65 2.40 21.97
CA ARG A 201 25.97 2.46 22.62
C ARG A 201 26.43 3.90 22.79
N GLU A 202 26.28 4.74 21.78
CA GLU A 202 26.63 6.17 21.83
C GLU A 202 25.79 6.92 22.88
N GLU A 203 24.48 6.65 22.95
CA GLU A 203 23.59 7.22 23.96
C GLU A 203 24.05 6.85 25.39
N TYR A 204 24.42 5.59 25.60
CA TYR A 204 24.94 5.12 26.89
C TYR A 204 26.25 5.82 27.26
N GLN A 205 27.19 5.91 26.31
CA GLN A 205 28.46 6.63 26.52
C GLN A 205 28.25 8.11 26.84
N LEU A 206 27.34 8.77 26.12
CA LEU A 206 26.99 10.16 26.37
C LEU A 206 26.38 10.35 27.76
N GLN A 207 25.52 9.42 28.20
CA GLN A 207 24.92 9.47 29.52
C GLN A 207 25.96 9.27 30.63
N GLU A 208 26.91 8.35 30.43
CA GLU A 208 28.02 8.14 31.36
C GLU A 208 28.91 9.38 31.47
N LEU A 209 29.31 9.96 30.33
CA LEU A 209 30.12 11.17 30.29
C LEU A 209 29.42 12.35 30.97
N LYS A 210 28.11 12.52 30.76
CA LYS A 210 27.31 13.53 31.47
C LYS A 210 27.35 13.35 32.99
N GLN A 211 27.28 12.11 33.47
CA GLN A 211 27.38 11.83 34.90
C GLN A 211 28.77 12.14 35.46
N GLN A 212 29.83 11.87 34.69
CA GLN A 212 31.20 12.20 35.08
C GLN A 212 31.39 13.72 35.20
N VAL A 213 31.04 14.48 34.16
CA VAL A 213 31.12 15.95 34.15
C VAL A 213 30.30 16.55 35.30
N LEU A 214 29.08 16.05 35.53
CA LEU A 214 28.24 16.54 36.64
C LEU A 214 28.91 16.35 38.00
N LYS A 215 29.56 15.18 38.23
CA LYS A 215 30.31 14.93 39.48
C LYS A 215 31.48 15.89 39.64
N GLU A 216 32.21 16.17 38.55
CA GLU A 216 33.33 17.11 38.55
C GLU A 216 32.86 18.55 38.85
N MET A 217 31.78 19.01 38.21
CA MET A 217 31.21 20.34 38.47
C MET A 217 30.74 20.51 39.92
N ILE A 218 30.18 19.46 40.52
CA ILE A 218 29.80 19.44 41.95
C ILE A 218 31.07 19.51 42.83
N ALA A 219 32.09 18.71 42.52
CA ALA A 219 33.34 18.67 43.28
C ALA A 219 34.11 20.01 43.22
N ASN A 220 34.06 20.69 42.07
CA ASN A 220 34.69 22.00 41.86
C ASN A 220 33.86 23.17 42.44
N GLY A 221 32.66 22.91 42.96
CA GLY A 221 31.79 23.92 43.54
C GLY A 221 31.13 24.84 42.51
N GLU A 222 31.18 24.49 41.22
CA GLU A 222 30.52 25.23 40.13
C GLU A 222 28.99 25.09 40.20
N ILE A 223 28.50 24.00 40.81
CA ILE A 223 27.08 23.76 41.09
C ILE A 223 26.87 23.79 42.61
N ILE A 224 26.53 24.97 43.14
CA ILE A 224 26.13 25.16 44.54
C ILE A 224 24.67 24.73 44.68
N ASN A 225 24.43 23.54 45.24
CA ASN A 225 23.14 23.03 45.72
C ASN A 225 21.92 23.25 44.79
N LEU A 226 21.71 22.35 43.83
CA LEU A 226 20.37 22.08 43.26
C LEU A 226 19.41 21.37 44.25
N ILE A 227 19.79 21.23 45.53
CA ILE A 227 18.96 20.63 46.59
C ILE A 227 17.91 21.63 47.14
N THR A 228 17.94 22.90 46.72
CA THR A 228 16.98 23.91 47.19
C THR A 228 16.00 24.42 46.14
N SER A 229 15.68 23.60 45.13
CA SER A 229 14.57 23.89 44.23
C SER A 229 13.43 22.90 44.49
N ASN A 230 12.33 23.48 44.97
CA ASN A 230 11.03 22.93 45.29
C ASN A 230 10.31 22.29 44.07
N ASP A 231 11.05 21.64 43.18
CA ASP A 231 10.49 20.95 42.02
C ASP A 231 9.76 19.71 42.50
N ARG A 232 8.43 19.77 42.40
CA ARG A 232 7.53 18.65 42.61
C ARG A 232 7.81 17.61 41.52
N MET A 233 8.84 16.80 41.72
CA MET A 233 9.16 15.73 40.79
C MET A 233 7.95 14.77 40.76
N PRO A 234 7.33 14.53 39.60
CA PRO A 234 6.17 13.65 39.51
C PRO A 234 6.57 12.25 39.99
N ILE A 235 5.68 11.58 40.73
CA ILE A 235 5.92 10.22 41.22
C ILE A 235 6.25 9.31 40.02
N PRO A 236 7.44 8.68 39.98
CA PRO A 236 7.83 7.84 38.85
C PRO A 236 6.84 6.71 38.60
N GLN A 237 6.59 6.37 37.33
CA GLN A 237 5.59 5.35 36.98
C GLN A 237 5.91 3.99 37.63
N ALA A 238 7.18 3.59 37.65
CA ALA A 238 7.61 2.36 38.34
C ALA A 238 7.24 2.34 39.84
N VAL A 239 7.27 3.49 40.52
CA VAL A 239 6.86 3.60 41.93
C VAL A 239 5.35 3.46 42.07
N LYS A 240 4.57 4.06 41.16
CA LYS A 240 3.11 3.91 41.14
C LYS A 240 2.70 2.45 40.95
N ASP A 241 3.33 1.74 40.03
CA ASP A 241 3.03 0.34 39.75
C ASP A 241 3.35 -0.54 40.96
N MET A 242 4.52 -0.32 41.60
CA MET A 242 4.90 -1.04 42.81
C MET A 242 3.92 -0.80 43.97
N VAL A 243 3.52 0.47 44.20
CA VAL A 243 2.57 0.83 45.27
C VAL A 243 1.18 0.27 44.99
N TRP A 244 0.73 0.34 43.74
CA TRP A 244 -0.57 -0.21 43.33
C TRP A 244 -0.66 -1.71 43.60
N ASN A 245 0.40 -2.45 43.26
CA ASN A 245 0.48 -3.89 43.51
C ASN A 245 0.58 -4.21 45.01
N ARG A 246 1.33 -3.41 45.79
CA ARG A 246 1.44 -3.57 47.25
C ARG A 246 0.10 -3.38 47.94
N ASP A 247 -0.60 -2.31 47.59
CA ASP A 247 -1.86 -1.90 48.23
C ASP A 247 -3.07 -2.63 47.62
N GLY A 248 -2.85 -3.53 46.65
CA GLY A 248 -3.90 -4.35 46.04
C GLY A 248 -4.96 -3.53 45.28
N GLY A 249 -4.63 -2.31 44.85
CA GLY A 249 -5.62 -1.38 44.29
C GLY A 249 -6.75 -1.04 45.28
N GLN A 250 -6.45 -0.99 46.58
CA GLN A 250 -7.39 -0.65 47.64
C GLN A 250 -6.83 0.48 48.50
N CYS A 251 -7.72 1.29 49.07
CA CYS A 251 -7.37 2.31 50.05
C CYS A 251 -6.82 1.63 51.30
N VAL A 252 -5.62 2.03 51.73
CA VAL A 252 -4.96 1.43 52.91
C VAL A 252 -5.69 1.71 54.23
N ILE A 253 -6.60 2.70 54.25
CA ILE A 253 -7.36 3.08 55.45
C ILE A 253 -8.69 2.32 55.54
N CYS A 254 -9.50 2.36 54.47
CA CYS A 254 -10.87 1.86 54.52
C CYS A 254 -11.13 0.63 53.64
N GLY A 255 -10.14 0.17 52.87
CA GLY A 255 -10.26 -0.94 51.93
C GLY A 255 -11.08 -0.64 50.67
N GLY A 256 -11.62 0.57 50.51
CA GLY A 256 -12.37 0.97 49.32
C GLY A 256 -11.50 0.99 48.07
N ASN A 257 -12.05 0.66 46.91
CA ASN A 257 -11.33 0.55 45.64
C ASN A 257 -11.78 1.58 44.57
N GLN A 258 -12.49 2.63 44.99
CA GLN A 258 -13.01 3.67 44.10
C GLN A 258 -12.31 4.99 44.36
N LYS A 259 -12.06 5.74 43.27
CA LYS A 259 -11.40 7.08 43.29
C LYS A 259 -10.13 7.11 44.14
N LEU A 260 -9.18 6.26 43.79
CA LEU A 260 -7.90 6.14 44.49
C LEU A 260 -6.90 7.18 43.99
N GLU A 261 -6.12 7.73 44.93
CA GLU A 261 -5.09 8.73 44.71
C GLU A 261 -3.79 8.26 45.39
N PHE A 262 -2.64 8.61 44.80
CA PHE A 262 -1.33 8.36 45.38
C PHE A 262 -0.97 9.50 46.34
N ASP A 263 -0.98 9.20 47.63
CA ASP A 263 -0.70 10.14 48.70
C ASP A 263 0.68 9.88 49.32
N HIS A 264 1.32 10.93 49.85
CA HIS A 264 2.56 10.80 50.60
C HIS A 264 2.28 10.62 52.10
N ILE A 265 2.81 9.55 52.70
CA ILE A 265 2.72 9.28 54.15
C ILE A 265 3.34 10.44 54.94
N ILE A 266 4.55 10.85 54.56
CA ILE A 266 5.18 12.10 54.98
C ILE A 266 4.90 13.11 53.87
N PRO A 267 4.11 14.18 54.10
CA PRO A 267 3.78 15.16 53.07
C PRO A 267 5.02 15.78 52.44
N HIS A 268 4.94 16.11 51.15
CA HIS A 268 6.03 16.79 50.42
C HIS A 268 6.43 18.12 51.08
N ALA A 269 5.46 18.87 51.61
CA ALA A 269 5.71 20.12 52.34
C ALA A 269 6.59 19.93 53.60
N LYS A 270 6.73 18.70 54.09
CA LYS A 270 7.55 18.29 55.23
C LYS A 270 8.79 17.48 54.80
N GLY A 271 9.17 17.55 53.51
CA GLY A 271 10.35 16.88 52.96
C GLY A 271 10.13 15.41 52.57
N GLY A 272 8.87 14.97 52.43
CA GLY A 272 8.58 13.60 52.01
C GLY A 272 8.97 13.31 50.56
N ALA A 273 9.82 12.30 50.37
CA ALA A 273 10.26 11.86 49.04
C ALA A 273 9.23 10.95 48.34
N ALA A 274 9.20 10.96 47.01
CA ALA A 274 8.33 10.10 46.18
C ALA A 274 8.87 8.67 46.03
N THR A 275 9.00 7.95 47.16
CA THR A 275 9.54 6.58 47.20
C THR A 275 8.45 5.55 47.47
N TYR A 276 8.68 4.29 47.09
CA TYR A 276 7.77 3.18 47.35
C TYR A 276 7.29 3.10 48.82
N ARG A 277 8.15 3.45 49.79
CA ARG A 277 7.83 3.39 51.22
C ARG A 277 7.03 4.58 51.72
N ASN A 278 7.13 5.72 51.04
CA ASN A 278 6.49 6.96 51.47
C ASN A 278 5.22 7.29 50.67
N ILE A 279 4.87 6.48 49.66
CA ILE A 279 3.64 6.62 48.88
C ILE A 279 2.65 5.51 49.27
N GLN A 280 1.37 5.86 49.34
CA GLN A 280 0.25 4.97 49.67
C GLN A 280 -0.99 5.28 48.81
N LEU A 281 -1.86 4.28 48.59
CA LEU A 281 -3.16 4.49 47.97
C LEU A 281 -4.21 4.88 48.99
N LEU A 282 -4.87 6.01 48.77
CA LEU A 282 -6.02 6.46 49.55
C LEU A 282 -7.20 6.77 48.63
N CYS A 283 -8.42 6.45 49.06
CA CYS A 283 -9.61 6.97 48.38
C CYS A 283 -9.78 8.46 48.67
N GLU A 284 -10.41 9.19 47.75
CA GLU A 284 -10.65 10.64 47.86
C GLU A 284 -11.14 11.10 49.28
N PRO A 285 -12.14 10.47 49.92
CA PRO A 285 -12.57 10.86 51.27
C PRO A 285 -11.49 10.68 52.35
N CYS A 286 -10.77 9.56 52.30
CA CYS A 286 -9.70 9.25 53.26
C CYS A 286 -8.51 10.19 53.06
N ASN A 287 -8.15 10.48 51.81
CA ASN A 287 -7.06 11.40 51.49
C ASN A 287 -7.36 12.83 51.98
N ARG A 288 -8.59 13.32 51.74
CA ARG A 288 -9.04 14.63 52.22
C ARG A 288 -9.05 14.72 53.75
N SER A 289 -9.40 13.64 54.45
CA SER A 289 -9.39 13.57 55.92
C SER A 289 -7.96 13.62 56.49
N LYS A 290 -7.00 12.97 55.83
CA LYS A 290 -5.59 12.97 56.24
C LYS A 290 -4.93 14.34 56.08
N SER A 291 -5.14 15.02 54.95
CA SER A 291 -4.54 16.32 54.66
C SER A 291 -3.00 16.31 54.86
N ASP A 292 -2.44 17.23 55.64
CA ASP A 292 -1.01 17.38 55.91
C ASP A 292 -0.50 16.62 57.15
N LYS A 293 -1.32 15.73 57.73
CA LYS A 293 -0.92 14.91 58.87
C LYS A 293 0.07 13.83 58.43
N ILE A 294 1.06 13.55 59.29
CA ILE A 294 2.01 12.46 59.09
C ILE A 294 1.39 11.20 59.68
N GLY A 295 1.24 10.15 58.87
CA GLY A 295 0.63 8.90 59.30
C GLY A 295 -0.91 8.89 59.21
N LEU A 296 -1.49 7.82 59.76
CA LEU A 296 -2.94 7.58 59.89
C LEU A 296 -3.50 8.22 61.15
#